data_AF-A0A7C0V2U7-F1
#
_entry.id   AF-A0A7C0V2U7-F1
#
_cell.length_a   1.000
_cell.length_b   1.000
_cell.length_c   1.000
_cell.angle_alpha   90.00
_cell.angle_beta   90.00
_cell.angle_gamma   90.00
#
_symmetry.space_group_name_H-M   'P 1'
#
loop_
_entity.id
_entity.type
_entity.pdbx_description
1 polymer ?
#
loop_
_entity_poly.entity_id
_entity_poly.type
_entity_poly.pdbx_seq_one_letter_code
_entity_poly.pdbx_strand_id
1 'polypeptide(L)'
;MQSAAKWKTAITKIEPNKIQIRGYRVDELMGRVSFPQAIYLILKGDLPSENVGKLIDAMLVSSIDHGASPLSTLAAINIASSGAPLNAALAGGILAISKYHGGAIENCMRELLVIKKLKDDENFTTREAVEEFLSLYREQKKRVSGFGHRIHTSDPRTQKLFQLAQELGIAGEFVEIAKTVEELLEKSVGRKLPINVDGAIAALLCELQFPPELANAFFIMSRLPGLVAHIYEEYTRYKPMRVIHPTEWEYDGPKERRLELT
;
A
#
# COMPACT_ATOMS: atom_id res chain seq x y z
N MET A 1 31.82 3.14 -36.89
CA MET A 1 31.16 3.45 -35.60
C MET A 1 29.87 2.66 -35.53
N GLN A 2 29.81 1.59 -34.70
CA GLN A 2 28.54 0.96 -34.39
C GLN A 2 27.69 1.97 -33.63
N SER A 3 26.48 2.27 -34.10
CA SER A 3 25.56 3.11 -33.33
C SER A 3 25.29 2.42 -32.00
N ALA A 4 25.66 3.04 -30.89
CA ALA A 4 25.35 2.51 -29.57
C ALA A 4 23.84 2.21 -29.51
N ALA A 5 23.49 0.95 -29.19
CA ALA A 5 22.10 0.52 -29.13
C ALA A 5 21.35 1.41 -28.13
N LYS A 6 20.39 2.19 -28.62
CA LYS A 6 19.56 3.05 -27.77
C LYS A 6 18.62 2.16 -26.96
N TRP A 7 18.67 2.27 -25.63
CA TRP A 7 17.66 1.69 -24.75
C TRP A 7 16.29 2.34 -25.02
N LYS A 8 15.22 1.54 -24.98
CA LYS A 8 13.85 1.97 -25.28
C LYS A 8 13.05 2.13 -23.99
N THR A 9 12.24 3.17 -23.92
CA THR A 9 11.27 3.40 -22.83
C THR A 9 9.98 3.98 -23.40
N ALA A 10 8.85 3.68 -22.76
CA ALA A 10 7.52 4.15 -23.13
C ALA A 10 6.84 4.93 -21.98
N ILE A 11 7.62 5.37 -20.98
CA ILE A 11 7.09 6.04 -19.77
C ILE A 11 7.05 7.56 -19.98
N THR A 12 8.22 8.18 -20.21
CA THR A 12 8.36 9.63 -20.32
C THR A 12 9.14 9.99 -21.57
N LYS A 13 8.67 10.99 -22.30
CA LYS A 13 9.38 11.62 -23.43
C LYS A 13 9.70 13.06 -23.06
N ILE A 14 10.96 13.46 -23.23
CA ILE A 14 11.43 14.84 -22.97
C ILE A 14 11.94 15.42 -24.29
N GLU A 15 11.41 16.58 -24.64
CA GLU A 15 11.81 17.41 -25.79
C GLU A 15 11.91 18.87 -25.33
N PRO A 16 12.58 19.76 -26.09
CA PRO A 16 12.60 21.19 -25.76
C PRO A 16 11.18 21.73 -25.52
N ASN A 17 10.94 22.28 -24.34
CA ASN A 17 9.65 22.86 -23.91
C ASN A 17 8.47 21.87 -23.88
N LYS A 18 8.73 20.56 -23.82
CA LYS A 18 7.68 19.54 -23.82
C LYS A 18 8.12 18.29 -23.04
N ILE A 19 7.41 18.00 -21.96
CA ILE A 19 7.54 16.75 -21.20
C ILE A 19 6.23 16.00 -21.34
N GLN A 20 6.28 14.75 -21.80
CA GLN A 20 5.12 13.88 -21.89
C GLN A 20 5.28 12.68 -20.96
N ILE A 21 4.24 12.39 -20.17
CA ILE A 21 4.12 11.15 -19.39
C ILE A 21 3.03 10.33 -20.06
N ARG A 22 3.39 9.14 -20.55
CA ARG A 22 2.48 8.23 -21.27
C ARG A 22 1.66 8.94 -22.37
N GLY A 23 2.30 9.87 -23.08
CA GLY A 23 1.68 10.64 -24.18
C GLY A 23 1.03 11.97 -23.77
N TYR A 24 0.66 12.16 -22.51
CA TYR A 24 0.06 13.42 -22.03
C TYR A 24 1.13 14.44 -21.64
N ARG A 25 0.95 15.71 -22.02
CA ARG A 25 1.90 16.75 -21.61
C ARG A 25 1.77 17.05 -20.11
N VAL A 26 2.89 17.15 -19.40
CA VAL A 26 2.89 17.39 -17.95
C VAL A 26 2.19 18.70 -17.58
N ASP A 27 2.40 19.76 -18.36
CA ASP A 27 1.77 21.07 -18.15
C ASP A 27 0.24 21.03 -18.35
N GLU A 28 -0.30 20.09 -19.14
CA GLU A 28 -1.74 19.87 -19.26
C GLU A 28 -2.32 19.05 -18.10
N LEU A 29 -1.50 18.19 -17.46
CA LEU A 29 -1.92 17.40 -16.30
C LEU A 29 -1.99 18.25 -15.02
N MET A 30 -1.07 19.22 -14.88
CA MET A 30 -0.96 20.08 -13.70
C MET A 30 -2.28 20.81 -13.39
N GLY A 31 -2.82 20.60 -12.20
CA GLY A 31 -4.07 21.20 -11.73
C GLY A 31 -5.35 20.56 -12.28
N ARG A 32 -5.26 19.56 -13.17
CA ARG A 32 -6.41 18.84 -13.74
C ARG A 32 -6.47 17.38 -13.35
N VAL A 33 -5.30 16.77 -13.14
CA VAL A 33 -5.16 15.38 -12.74
C VAL A 33 -4.61 15.34 -11.32
N SER A 34 -5.30 14.65 -10.42
CA SER A 34 -4.84 14.52 -9.03
C SER A 34 -3.58 13.66 -8.96
N PHE A 35 -2.80 13.81 -7.89
CA PHE A 35 -1.58 13.02 -7.71
C PHE A 35 -1.83 11.49 -7.75
N PRO A 36 -2.89 10.94 -7.12
CA PRO A 36 -3.27 9.53 -7.26
C PRO A 36 -3.56 9.10 -8.71
N GLN A 37 -4.23 9.95 -9.50
CA GLN A 37 -4.50 9.66 -10.90
C GLN A 37 -3.21 9.68 -11.75
N ALA A 38 -2.28 10.59 -11.46
CA ALA A 38 -0.98 10.64 -12.10
C ALA A 38 -0.11 9.41 -11.77
N ILE A 39 -0.18 8.91 -10.52
CA ILE A 39 0.43 7.64 -10.12
C ILE A 39 -0.15 6.47 -10.93
N TYR A 40 -1.48 6.41 -11.06
CA TYR A 40 -2.11 5.38 -11.88
C TYR A 40 -1.63 5.48 -13.33
N LEU A 41 -1.67 6.67 -13.94
CA LEU A 41 -1.23 6.91 -15.31
C LEU A 41 0.20 6.39 -15.54
N ILE A 42 1.16 6.77 -14.71
CA ILE A 42 2.56 6.41 -14.94
C ILE A 42 2.78 4.89 -14.82
N LEU A 43 2.09 4.23 -13.88
CA LEU A 43 2.19 2.78 -13.65
C LEU A 43 1.42 1.94 -14.68
N LYS A 44 0.18 2.33 -15.03
CA LYS A 44 -0.71 1.56 -15.91
C LYS A 44 -0.65 1.94 -17.38
N GLY A 45 -0.30 3.18 -17.70
CA GLY A 45 -0.18 3.67 -19.08
C GLY A 45 -1.31 4.59 -19.52
N ASP A 46 -2.47 4.56 -18.87
CA ASP A 46 -3.64 5.38 -19.20
C ASP A 46 -4.24 6.06 -17.96
N LEU A 47 -5.03 7.12 -18.17
CA LEU A 47 -5.70 7.83 -17.08
C LEU A 47 -6.83 6.97 -16.49
N PRO A 48 -6.98 6.93 -15.16
CA PRO A 48 -8.10 6.26 -14.52
C PRO A 48 -9.37 7.12 -14.56
N SER A 49 -10.51 6.52 -14.24
CA SER A 49 -11.72 7.29 -13.89
C SER A 49 -11.50 8.11 -12.60
N GLU A 50 -12.32 9.13 -12.38
CA GLU A 50 -12.29 9.91 -11.13
C GLU A 50 -12.52 9.02 -9.91
N ASN A 51 -13.42 8.04 -10.01
CA ASN A 51 -13.70 7.10 -8.94
C ASN A 51 -12.46 6.27 -8.59
N VAL A 52 -11.75 5.74 -9.58
CA VAL A 52 -10.50 5.01 -9.33
C VAL A 52 -9.44 5.95 -8.71
N GLY A 53 -9.37 7.21 -9.15
CA GLY A 53 -8.52 8.23 -8.53
C GLY A 53 -8.82 8.43 -7.03
N LYS A 54 -10.10 8.58 -6.67
CA LYS A 54 -10.56 8.73 -5.28
C LYS A 54 -10.24 7.49 -4.43
N LEU A 55 -10.37 6.29 -4.99
CA LEU A 55 -10.05 5.07 -4.28
C LEU A 55 -8.55 4.95 -4.00
N ILE A 56 -7.70 5.24 -4.99
CA ILE A 56 -6.24 5.21 -4.82
C ILE A 56 -5.80 6.27 -3.80
N ASP A 57 -6.41 7.45 -3.82
CA ASP A 57 -6.17 8.47 -2.80
C ASP A 57 -6.42 7.93 -1.39
N ALA A 58 -7.60 7.33 -1.18
CA ALA A 58 -7.95 6.72 0.11
C ALA A 58 -6.97 5.60 0.51
N MET A 59 -6.54 4.75 -0.44
CA MET A 59 -5.52 3.72 -0.20
C MET A 59 -4.19 4.34 0.24
N LEU A 60 -3.75 5.40 -0.43
CA LEU A 60 -2.51 6.10 -0.10
C LEU A 60 -2.58 6.73 1.31
N VAL A 61 -3.68 7.41 1.61
CA VAL A 61 -3.93 8.05 2.91
C VAL A 61 -4.01 7.02 4.04
N SER A 62 -4.62 5.85 3.80
CA SER A 62 -4.81 4.82 4.84
C SER A 62 -3.51 4.31 5.46
N SER A 63 -2.39 4.49 4.75
CA SER A 63 -1.04 4.09 5.18
C SER A 63 -0.07 5.27 5.17
N ILE A 64 -0.55 6.52 5.32
CA ILE A 64 0.31 7.71 5.24
C ILE A 64 1.36 7.77 6.36
N ASP A 65 0.97 7.38 7.58
CA ASP A 65 1.86 7.21 8.73
C ASP A 65 1.39 6.15 9.74
N HIS A 66 2.34 5.63 10.52
CA HIS A 66 2.06 4.64 11.58
C HIS A 66 2.96 4.86 12.81
N GLY A 67 3.34 6.12 13.07
CA GLY A 67 4.11 6.53 14.24
C GLY A 67 5.61 6.22 14.15
N ALA A 68 6.28 6.37 15.29
CA ALA A 68 7.74 6.33 15.42
C ALA A 68 8.33 4.91 15.56
N SER A 69 7.53 3.93 15.98
CA SER A 69 8.00 2.56 16.28
C SER A 69 8.17 1.59 15.10
N PRO A 70 7.56 1.77 13.90
CA PRO A 70 7.82 0.90 12.76
C PRO A 70 9.30 0.93 12.34
N LEU A 71 9.80 -0.21 11.85
CA LEU A 71 11.22 -0.36 11.47
C LEU A 71 11.69 0.68 10.45
N SER A 72 10.84 1.05 9.48
CA SER A 72 11.16 2.12 8.51
C SER A 72 11.31 3.48 9.17
N THR A 73 10.47 3.81 10.14
CA THR A 73 10.54 5.08 10.84
C THR A 73 11.78 5.11 11.74
N LEU A 74 12.02 4.05 12.51
CA LEU A 74 13.22 3.93 13.35
C LEU A 74 14.51 4.03 12.54
N ALA A 75 14.59 3.34 11.38
CA ALA A 75 15.75 3.42 10.50
C ALA A 75 15.97 4.86 9.99
N ALA A 76 14.91 5.52 9.51
CA ALA A 76 14.98 6.89 9.02
C ALA A 76 15.43 7.88 10.12
N ILE A 77 14.84 7.81 11.31
CA ILE A 77 15.16 8.71 12.43
C ILE A 77 16.60 8.45 12.92
N ASN A 78 17.04 7.20 13.06
CA ASN A 78 18.42 6.92 13.48
C ASN A 78 19.46 7.45 12.48
N ILE A 79 19.20 7.29 11.18
CA ILE A 79 20.08 7.83 10.14
C ILE A 79 20.04 9.36 10.15
N ALA A 80 18.87 9.98 10.30
CA ALA A 80 18.74 11.43 10.44
C ALA A 80 19.52 11.95 11.66
N SER A 81 19.43 11.26 12.81
CA SER A 81 20.13 11.64 14.04
C SER A 81 21.65 11.62 13.91
N SER A 82 22.21 10.86 12.95
CA SER A 82 23.64 10.90 12.62
C SER A 82 24.09 12.16 11.85
N GLY A 83 23.14 13.02 11.44
CA GLY A 83 23.40 14.20 10.60
C GLY A 83 23.38 13.93 9.09
N ALA A 84 22.95 12.73 8.67
CA ALA A 84 22.78 12.41 7.25
C ALA A 84 21.73 13.33 6.61
N PRO A 85 21.84 13.68 5.31
CA PRO A 85 20.85 14.51 4.62
C PRO A 85 19.52 13.77 4.42
N LEU A 86 18.44 14.55 4.19
CA LEU A 86 17.07 14.06 4.07
C LEU A 86 16.93 12.84 3.15
N ASN A 87 17.54 12.88 1.96
CA ASN A 87 17.44 11.81 0.98
C ASN A 87 18.12 10.51 1.45
N ALA A 88 19.20 10.60 2.23
CA ALA A 88 19.90 9.43 2.77
C ALA A 88 19.09 8.79 3.91
N ALA A 89 18.55 9.59 4.82
CA ALA A 89 17.67 9.11 5.88
C ALA A 89 16.38 8.48 5.30
N LEU A 90 15.77 9.13 4.30
CA LEU A 90 14.60 8.60 3.62
C LEU A 90 14.90 7.29 2.90
N ALA A 91 16.02 7.20 2.19
CA ALA A 91 16.45 5.96 1.54
C ALA A 91 16.62 4.82 2.56
N GLY A 92 17.22 5.08 3.73
CA GLY A 92 17.33 4.09 4.79
C GLY A 92 15.99 3.61 5.33
N GLY A 93 15.02 4.53 5.49
CA GLY A 93 13.65 4.17 5.85
C GLY A 93 12.96 3.28 4.79
N ILE A 94 13.15 3.60 3.51
CA ILE A 94 12.62 2.78 2.40
C ILE A 94 13.26 1.40 2.37
N LEU A 95 14.57 1.29 2.58
CA LEU A 95 15.28 0.00 2.61
C LEU A 95 14.79 -0.94 3.72
N ALA A 96 14.27 -0.38 4.81
CA ALA A 96 13.66 -1.16 5.88
C ALA A 96 12.25 -1.68 5.52
N ILE A 97 11.61 -1.16 4.46
CA ILE A 97 10.36 -1.70 3.91
C ILE A 97 10.72 -2.93 3.07
N SER A 98 10.35 -4.12 3.56
CA SER A 98 10.78 -5.40 3.01
C SER A 98 9.77 -6.52 3.35
N LYS A 99 10.16 -7.78 3.21
CA LYS A 99 9.33 -8.99 3.37
C LYS A 99 8.43 -8.97 4.62
N TYR A 100 8.95 -8.51 5.76
CA TYR A 100 8.23 -8.50 7.05
C TYR A 100 7.70 -7.11 7.46
N HIS A 101 7.92 -6.08 6.62
CA HIS A 101 7.49 -4.71 6.87
C HIS A 101 7.05 -4.09 5.53
N GLY A 102 5.76 -4.23 5.18
CA GLY A 102 5.18 -3.80 3.90
C GLY A 102 4.96 -4.92 2.87
N GLY A 103 5.64 -6.07 3.01
CA GLY A 103 5.50 -7.20 2.06
C GLY A 103 4.17 -7.96 2.08
N ALA A 104 3.23 -7.64 2.98
CA ALA A 104 1.98 -8.38 3.12
C ALA A 104 1.01 -8.16 1.95
N ILE A 105 1.02 -6.97 1.32
CA ILE A 105 0.11 -6.61 0.23
C ILE A 105 0.36 -7.50 -0.99
N GLU A 106 1.62 -7.62 -1.43
CA GLU A 106 1.99 -8.45 -2.59
C GLU A 106 1.60 -9.92 -2.37
N ASN A 107 1.94 -10.48 -1.20
CA ASN A 107 1.61 -11.87 -0.90
C ASN A 107 0.09 -12.08 -0.87
N CYS A 108 -0.66 -11.16 -0.26
CA CYS A 108 -2.12 -11.24 -0.24
C CYS A 108 -2.70 -11.17 -1.66
N MET A 109 -2.21 -10.28 -2.53
CA MET A 109 -2.65 -10.23 -3.94
C MET A 109 -2.42 -11.57 -4.66
N ARG A 110 -1.24 -12.18 -4.48
CA ARG A 110 -0.94 -13.50 -5.07
C ARG A 110 -1.89 -14.58 -4.56
N GLU A 111 -2.20 -14.57 -3.27
CA GLU A 111 -3.13 -15.52 -2.64
C GLU A 111 -4.56 -15.35 -3.18
N LEU A 112 -5.05 -14.12 -3.26
CA LEU A 112 -6.36 -13.81 -3.82
C LEU A 112 -6.47 -14.23 -5.30
N LEU A 113 -5.41 -14.02 -6.09
CA LEU A 113 -5.35 -14.46 -7.49
C LEU A 113 -5.34 -15.98 -7.63
N VAL A 114 -4.67 -16.70 -6.72
CA VAL A 114 -4.72 -18.18 -6.69
C VAL A 114 -6.12 -18.67 -6.38
N ILE A 115 -6.81 -18.07 -5.39
CA ILE A 115 -8.19 -18.43 -5.06
C ILE A 115 -9.12 -18.15 -6.24
N LYS A 116 -8.99 -16.99 -6.88
CA LYS A 116 -9.75 -16.63 -8.09
C LYS A 116 -9.52 -17.65 -9.21
N LYS A 117 -8.27 -18.05 -9.44
CA LYS A 117 -7.95 -19.07 -10.44
C LYS A 117 -8.57 -20.44 -10.10
N LEU A 118 -8.46 -20.90 -8.85
CA LEU A 118 -9.11 -22.15 -8.41
C LEU A 118 -10.62 -22.10 -8.63
N LYS A 119 -11.23 -20.95 -8.31
CA LYS A 119 -12.66 -20.72 -8.52
C LYS A 119 -13.04 -20.90 -10.00
N ASP A 120 -12.27 -20.33 -10.90
CA ASP A 120 -12.56 -20.36 -12.34
C ASP A 120 -12.25 -21.71 -12.98
N ASP A 121 -11.10 -22.30 -12.66
CA ASP A 121 -10.63 -23.57 -13.25
C ASP A 121 -11.51 -24.75 -12.85
N GLU A 122 -11.96 -24.79 -11.58
CA GLU A 122 -12.79 -25.89 -11.04
C GLU A 122 -14.29 -25.56 -11.04
N ASN A 123 -14.68 -24.38 -11.54
CA ASN A 123 -16.06 -23.86 -11.52
C ASN A 123 -16.68 -23.90 -10.10
N PHE A 124 -15.88 -23.56 -9.10
CA PHE A 124 -16.30 -23.48 -7.71
C PHE A 124 -17.07 -22.18 -7.42
N THR A 125 -17.88 -22.21 -6.36
CA THR A 125 -18.30 -21.00 -5.66
C THR A 125 -17.10 -20.33 -4.99
N THR A 126 -17.20 -19.03 -4.68
CA THR A 126 -16.19 -18.30 -3.89
C THR A 126 -15.83 -19.03 -2.60
N ARG A 127 -16.84 -19.59 -1.93
CA ARG A 127 -16.66 -20.30 -0.67
C ARG A 127 -15.85 -21.59 -0.83
N GLU A 128 -16.20 -22.44 -1.81
CA GLU A 128 -15.49 -23.69 -2.08
C GLU A 128 -14.02 -23.44 -2.45
N ALA A 129 -13.75 -22.46 -3.30
CA ALA A 129 -12.38 -22.09 -3.68
C ALA A 129 -11.53 -21.62 -2.48
N VAL A 130 -12.13 -20.85 -1.56
CA VAL A 130 -11.45 -20.42 -0.33
C VAL A 130 -11.25 -21.59 0.63
N GLU A 131 -12.24 -22.48 0.79
CA GLU A 131 -12.12 -23.66 1.65
C GLU A 131 -10.97 -24.58 1.18
N GLU A 132 -10.89 -24.83 -0.13
CA GLU A 132 -9.81 -25.59 -0.76
C GLU A 132 -8.44 -24.93 -0.53
N PHE A 133 -8.32 -23.64 -0.84
CA PHE A 133 -7.09 -22.87 -0.63
C PHE A 133 -6.62 -22.91 0.84
N LEU A 134 -7.54 -22.69 1.78
CA LEU A 134 -7.22 -22.70 3.21
C LEU A 134 -6.81 -24.10 3.68
N SER A 135 -7.40 -25.16 3.13
CA SER A 135 -7.00 -26.55 3.41
C SER A 135 -5.53 -26.77 3.04
N LEU A 136 -5.15 -26.44 1.79
CA LEU A 136 -3.78 -26.55 1.29
C LEU A 136 -2.79 -25.73 2.11
N TYR A 137 -3.18 -24.52 2.52
CA TYR A 137 -2.34 -23.65 3.37
C TYR A 137 -2.11 -24.24 4.75
N ARG A 138 -3.13 -24.86 5.36
CA ARG A 138 -2.99 -25.54 6.66
C ARG A 138 -2.06 -26.73 6.58
N GLU A 139 -2.19 -27.57 5.56
CA GLU A 139 -1.31 -28.72 5.33
C GLU A 139 0.15 -28.28 5.20
N GLN A 140 0.38 -27.17 4.51
CA GLN A 140 1.71 -26.56 4.34
C GLN A 140 2.17 -25.72 5.54
N LYS A 141 1.35 -25.62 6.60
CA LYS A 141 1.60 -24.77 7.79
C LYS A 141 1.89 -23.30 7.44
N LYS A 142 1.29 -22.81 6.35
CA LYS A 142 1.39 -21.42 5.89
C LYS A 142 0.34 -20.55 6.56
N ARG A 143 0.66 -19.27 6.69
CA ARG A 143 -0.29 -18.23 7.15
C ARG A 143 -0.76 -17.45 5.93
N VAL A 144 -2.02 -17.04 5.94
CA VAL A 144 -2.59 -16.14 4.93
C VAL A 144 -2.14 -14.71 5.22
N SER A 145 -1.74 -14.00 4.18
CA SER A 145 -1.27 -12.61 4.24
C SER A 145 -2.45 -11.64 4.18
N GLY A 146 -2.35 -10.49 4.87
CA GLY A 146 -3.42 -9.49 4.89
C GLY A 146 -4.51 -9.70 5.96
N PHE A 147 -4.35 -10.71 6.82
CA PHE A 147 -5.31 -11.05 7.88
C PHE A 147 -4.66 -11.04 9.26
N GLY A 148 -5.42 -10.56 10.25
CA GLY A 148 -4.99 -10.38 11.63
C GLY A 148 -4.41 -8.99 11.92
N HIS A 149 -4.58 -8.56 13.16
CA HIS A 149 -4.01 -7.30 13.67
C HIS A 149 -3.56 -7.50 15.12
N ARG A 150 -2.50 -6.79 15.55
CA ARG A 150 -2.02 -6.85 16.95
C ARG A 150 -2.92 -6.09 17.92
N ILE A 151 -3.57 -5.04 17.43
CA ILE A 151 -4.32 -4.06 18.24
C ILE A 151 -5.82 -4.07 17.94
N HIS A 152 -6.22 -4.37 16.71
CA HIS A 152 -7.59 -4.11 16.23
C HIS A 152 -8.33 -5.42 16.07
N THR A 153 -9.51 -5.52 16.67
CA THR A 153 -10.46 -6.61 16.43
C THR A 153 -11.30 -6.36 15.16
N SER A 154 -11.27 -5.11 14.67
CA SER A 154 -11.71 -4.69 13.34
C SER A 154 -10.92 -3.45 12.94
N ASP A 155 -10.26 -3.50 11.78
CA ASP A 155 -9.44 -2.39 11.30
C ASP A 155 -10.35 -1.32 10.66
N PRO A 156 -10.44 -0.10 11.23
CA PRO A 156 -11.31 0.94 10.70
C PRO A 156 -10.92 1.38 9.28
N ARG A 157 -9.65 1.23 8.91
CA ARG A 157 -9.16 1.57 7.55
C ARG A 157 -9.72 0.62 6.53
N THR A 158 -9.70 -0.69 6.82
CA THR A 158 -10.32 -1.72 5.99
C THR A 158 -11.79 -1.43 5.75
N GLN A 159 -12.54 -1.15 6.83
CA GLN A 159 -13.97 -0.84 6.73
C GLN A 159 -14.23 0.36 5.81
N LYS A 160 -13.47 1.44 6.01
CA LYS A 160 -13.62 2.66 5.21
C LYS A 160 -13.26 2.44 3.74
N LEU A 161 -12.19 1.70 3.46
CA LEU A 161 -11.75 1.40 2.08
C LEU A 161 -12.78 0.55 1.32
N PHE A 162 -13.30 -0.51 1.93
CA PHE A 162 -14.30 -1.36 1.29
C PHE A 162 -15.65 -0.65 1.14
N GLN A 163 -16.06 0.16 2.12
CA GLN A 163 -17.23 1.02 1.98
C GLN A 163 -17.08 1.97 0.79
N LEU A 164 -15.96 2.69 0.72
CA LEU A 164 -15.71 3.64 -0.37
C LEU A 164 -15.64 2.94 -1.74
N ALA A 165 -14.99 1.78 -1.81
CA ALA A 165 -14.95 0.99 -3.04
C ALA A 165 -16.35 0.55 -3.51
N GLN A 166 -17.25 0.22 -2.58
CA GLN A 166 -18.64 -0.10 -2.88
C GLN A 166 -19.40 1.13 -3.40
N GLU A 167 -19.27 2.28 -2.72
CA GLU A 167 -19.90 3.56 -3.12
C GLU A 167 -19.43 4.02 -4.50
N LEU A 168 -18.17 3.77 -4.84
CA LEU A 168 -17.56 4.14 -6.12
C LEU A 168 -17.82 3.13 -7.24
N GLY A 169 -18.47 1.99 -6.95
CA GLY A 169 -18.75 0.92 -7.91
C GLY A 169 -17.53 0.12 -8.35
N ILE A 170 -16.49 0.05 -7.52
CA ILE A 170 -15.22 -0.64 -7.81
C ILE A 170 -15.11 -1.99 -7.07
N ALA A 171 -15.78 -2.13 -5.92
CA ALA A 171 -15.78 -3.39 -5.18
C ALA A 171 -16.40 -4.52 -6.04
N GLY A 172 -15.71 -5.66 -6.11
CA GLY A 172 -16.10 -6.80 -6.92
C GLY A 172 -15.70 -8.14 -6.29
N GLU A 173 -15.26 -9.06 -7.13
CA GLU A 173 -15.01 -10.46 -6.78
C GLU A 173 -13.82 -10.61 -5.81
N PHE A 174 -12.79 -9.78 -5.89
CA PHE A 174 -11.65 -9.88 -4.97
C PHE A 174 -11.98 -9.38 -3.57
N VAL A 175 -12.83 -8.35 -3.45
CA VAL A 175 -13.38 -7.92 -2.16
C VAL A 175 -14.27 -9.02 -1.56
N GLU A 176 -15.08 -9.70 -2.39
CA GLU A 176 -15.87 -10.86 -1.96
C GLU A 176 -14.97 -11.99 -1.44
N ILE A 177 -13.97 -12.41 -2.23
CA ILE A 177 -13.00 -13.43 -1.85
C ILE A 177 -12.33 -13.06 -0.51
N ALA A 178 -11.84 -11.83 -0.35
CA ALA A 178 -11.18 -11.41 0.88
C ALA A 178 -12.09 -11.52 2.12
N LYS A 179 -13.36 -11.12 2.00
CA LYS A 179 -14.37 -11.27 3.07
C LYS A 179 -14.67 -12.74 3.37
N THR A 180 -14.76 -13.59 2.35
CA THR A 180 -14.96 -15.04 2.54
C THR A 180 -13.76 -15.69 3.23
N VAL A 181 -12.53 -15.27 2.91
CA VAL A 181 -11.32 -15.70 3.63
C VAL A 181 -11.39 -15.31 5.10
N GLU A 182 -11.77 -14.06 5.43
CA GLU A 182 -11.91 -13.61 6.84
C GLU A 182 -12.88 -14.51 7.62
N GLU A 183 -14.07 -14.75 7.07
CA GLU A 183 -15.11 -15.59 7.70
C GLU A 183 -14.62 -17.02 7.94
N LEU A 184 -13.99 -17.63 6.94
CA LEU A 184 -13.55 -19.03 7.02
C LEU A 184 -12.29 -19.21 7.87
N LEU A 185 -11.40 -18.22 7.87
CA LEU A 185 -10.20 -18.22 8.68
C LEU A 185 -10.54 -18.11 10.18
N GLU A 186 -11.57 -17.32 10.54
CA GLU A 186 -12.07 -17.25 11.91
C GLU A 186 -12.58 -18.62 12.40
N LYS A 187 -13.42 -19.29 11.60
CA LYS A 187 -13.93 -20.64 11.90
C LYS A 187 -12.80 -21.67 12.08
N SER A 188 -11.76 -21.54 11.25
CA SER A 188 -10.61 -22.45 11.24
C SER A 188 -9.69 -22.30 12.45
N VAL A 189 -9.38 -21.07 12.83
CA VAL A 189 -8.34 -20.77 13.83
C VAL A 189 -8.94 -20.64 15.22
N GLY A 190 -10.28 -20.54 15.33
CA GLY A 190 -10.99 -20.39 16.60
C GLY A 190 -10.84 -19.00 17.22
N ARG A 191 -10.37 -18.02 16.43
CA ARG A 191 -10.31 -16.60 16.83
C ARG A 191 -10.42 -15.72 15.61
N LYS A 192 -10.93 -14.51 15.82
CA LYS A 192 -11.06 -13.50 14.77
C LYS A 192 -9.69 -13.05 14.25
N LEU A 193 -9.53 -13.10 12.93
CA LEU A 193 -8.36 -12.60 12.21
C LEU A 193 -8.86 -11.60 11.17
N PRO A 194 -9.08 -10.33 11.55
CA PRO A 194 -9.75 -9.40 10.66
C PRO A 194 -8.88 -9.07 9.45
N ILE A 195 -9.50 -8.70 8.33
CA ILE A 195 -8.78 -8.13 7.20
C ILE A 195 -8.12 -6.83 7.68
N ASN A 196 -6.79 -6.76 7.61
CA ASN A 196 -6.07 -5.54 7.93
C ASN A 196 -5.97 -4.64 6.69
N VAL A 197 -5.47 -3.42 6.87
CA VAL A 197 -5.35 -2.45 5.76
C VAL A 197 -4.54 -3.01 4.57
N ASP A 198 -3.52 -3.84 4.81
CA ASP A 198 -2.71 -4.43 3.74
C ASP A 198 -3.54 -5.41 2.90
N GLY A 199 -4.38 -6.22 3.55
CA GLY A 199 -5.32 -7.12 2.88
C GLY A 199 -6.41 -6.36 2.11
N ALA A 200 -6.89 -5.24 2.66
CA ALA A 200 -7.84 -4.37 1.98
C ALA A 200 -7.24 -3.75 0.71
N ILE A 201 -6.02 -3.18 0.82
CA ILE A 201 -5.28 -2.63 -0.32
C ILE A 201 -5.01 -3.72 -1.36
N ALA A 202 -4.62 -4.92 -0.94
CA ALA A 202 -4.38 -6.04 -1.85
C ALA A 202 -5.62 -6.40 -2.67
N ALA A 203 -6.77 -6.58 -2.01
CA ALA A 203 -8.02 -6.88 -2.71
C ALA A 203 -8.39 -5.78 -3.72
N LEU A 204 -8.29 -4.51 -3.33
CA LEU A 204 -8.60 -3.38 -4.20
C LEU A 204 -7.62 -3.23 -5.37
N LEU A 205 -6.33 -3.51 -5.16
CA LEU A 205 -5.35 -3.55 -6.26
C LEU A 205 -5.67 -4.66 -7.26
N CYS A 206 -6.18 -5.81 -6.80
CA CYS A 206 -6.67 -6.86 -7.68
C CYS A 206 -7.92 -6.41 -8.48
N GLU A 207 -8.88 -5.71 -7.87
CA GLU A 207 -10.02 -5.12 -8.61
C GLU A 207 -9.56 -4.15 -9.71
N LEU A 208 -8.54 -3.34 -9.39
CA LEU A 208 -7.91 -2.41 -10.34
C LEU A 208 -6.92 -3.10 -11.30
N GLN A 209 -6.82 -4.43 -11.23
CA GLN A 209 -5.99 -5.30 -12.06
C GLN A 209 -4.50 -4.93 -12.04
N PHE A 210 -3.97 -4.40 -10.93
CA PHE A 210 -2.54 -4.19 -10.80
C PHE A 210 -1.81 -5.53 -10.69
N PRO A 211 -0.62 -5.67 -11.31
CA PRO A 211 0.22 -6.84 -11.09
C PRO A 211 0.76 -6.84 -9.64
N PRO A 212 0.82 -8.00 -8.96
CA PRO A 212 1.32 -8.09 -7.58
C PRO A 212 2.72 -7.50 -7.38
N GLU A 213 3.57 -7.55 -8.41
CA GLU A 213 4.93 -7.01 -8.40
C GLU A 213 4.99 -5.49 -8.14
N LEU A 214 3.89 -4.77 -8.39
CA LEU A 214 3.77 -3.34 -8.09
C LEU A 214 3.11 -3.06 -6.73
N ALA A 215 2.61 -4.07 -6.02
CA ALA A 215 1.83 -3.89 -4.81
C ALA A 215 2.59 -3.12 -3.72
N ASN A 216 3.85 -3.49 -3.49
CA ASN A 216 4.68 -2.86 -2.47
C ASN A 216 4.98 -1.38 -2.79
N ALA A 217 4.89 -0.96 -4.06
CA ALA A 217 5.07 0.43 -4.43
C ALA A 217 3.99 1.34 -3.83
N PHE A 218 2.75 0.85 -3.70
CA PHE A 218 1.67 1.62 -3.06
C PHE A 218 1.99 1.90 -1.60
N PHE A 219 2.42 0.88 -0.84
CA PHE A 219 2.82 1.07 0.56
C PHE A 219 4.01 2.01 0.70
N ILE A 220 5.05 1.83 -0.13
CA ILE A 220 6.22 2.70 -0.13
C ILE A 220 5.79 4.15 -0.38
N MET A 221 5.04 4.42 -1.45
CA MET A 221 4.56 5.76 -1.79
C MET A 221 3.70 6.36 -0.68
N SER A 222 2.79 5.59 -0.07
CA SER A 222 2.00 6.03 1.07
C SER A 222 2.86 6.48 2.23
N ARG A 223 3.95 5.76 2.53
CA ARG A 223 4.78 6.04 3.71
C ARG A 223 5.75 7.20 3.54
N LEU A 224 6.06 7.63 2.31
CA LEU A 224 7.05 8.69 2.08
C LEU A 224 6.75 10.00 2.83
N PRO A 225 5.53 10.56 2.82
CA PRO A 225 5.24 11.80 3.54
C PRO A 225 5.47 11.68 5.05
N GLY A 226 5.05 10.57 5.65
CA GLY A 226 5.28 10.30 7.07
C GLY A 226 6.77 10.20 7.41
N LEU A 227 7.55 9.45 6.62
CA LEU A 227 8.99 9.34 6.81
C LEU A 227 9.69 10.71 6.69
N VAL A 228 9.32 11.52 5.70
CA VAL A 228 9.85 12.88 5.55
C VAL A 228 9.52 13.74 6.77
N ALA A 229 8.29 13.64 7.29
CA ALA A 229 7.88 14.37 8.50
C ALA A 229 8.70 13.96 9.73
N HIS A 230 8.88 12.65 9.97
CA HIS A 230 9.69 12.13 11.07
C HIS A 230 11.17 12.54 10.97
N ILE A 231 11.73 12.54 9.76
CA ILE A 231 13.11 13.00 9.53
C ILE A 231 13.25 14.51 9.81
N TYR A 232 12.31 15.31 9.31
CA TYR A 232 12.31 16.75 9.55
C TYR A 232 12.12 17.08 11.04
N GLU A 233 11.25 16.32 11.72
CA GLU A 233 11.08 16.40 13.16
C GLU A 233 12.38 16.12 13.90
N GLU A 234 13.12 15.07 13.52
CA GLU A 234 14.42 14.74 14.09
C GLU A 234 15.42 15.89 13.97
N TYR A 235 15.51 16.52 12.79
CA TYR A 235 16.42 17.64 12.55
C TYR A 235 16.06 18.91 13.32
N THR A 236 14.77 19.14 13.60
CA THR A 236 14.29 20.43 14.11
C THR A 236 14.02 20.43 15.61
N ARG A 237 13.73 19.27 16.20
CA ARG A 237 13.37 19.15 17.62
C ARG A 237 14.47 18.55 18.49
N TYR A 238 15.40 17.79 17.90
CA TYR A 238 16.35 16.98 18.67
C TYR A 238 17.81 17.29 18.33
N LYS A 239 18.70 16.98 19.27
CA LYS A 239 20.15 17.08 19.05
C LYS A 239 20.65 15.84 18.29
N PRO A 240 21.65 15.98 17.41
CA PRO A 240 22.30 14.85 16.78
C PRO A 240 22.83 13.82 17.80
N MET A 241 22.93 12.56 17.39
CA MET A 241 23.44 11.43 18.19
C MET A 241 22.63 11.15 19.46
N ARG A 242 21.32 11.48 19.47
CA ARG A 242 20.47 11.11 20.61
C ARG A 242 20.21 9.60 20.65
N VAL A 243 19.99 9.07 21.84
CA VAL A 243 19.57 7.67 22.01
C VAL A 243 18.09 7.56 21.60
N ILE A 244 17.80 6.61 20.72
CA ILE A 244 16.44 6.32 20.24
C ILE A 244 16.11 4.88 20.63
N HIS A 245 15.25 4.72 21.64
CA HIS A 245 14.77 3.40 22.01
C HIS A 245 13.52 3.02 21.20
N PRO A 246 13.40 1.81 20.63
CA PRO A 246 12.29 1.42 19.76
C PRO A 246 10.88 1.54 20.39
N THR A 247 10.80 1.54 21.72
CA THR A 247 9.53 1.54 22.47
C THR A 247 9.35 2.72 23.41
N GLU A 248 10.38 3.53 23.67
CA GLU A 248 10.27 4.68 24.60
C GLU A 248 9.96 5.94 23.81
N TRP A 249 8.69 6.07 23.40
CA TRP A 249 8.18 7.27 22.73
C TRP A 249 6.80 7.63 23.26
N GLU A 250 6.48 8.92 23.21
CA GLU A 250 5.18 9.48 23.57
C GLU A 250 4.72 10.40 22.45
N TYR A 251 3.42 10.40 22.14
CA TYR A 251 2.84 11.35 21.20
C TYR A 251 2.52 12.67 21.93
N ASP A 252 3.26 13.73 21.60
CA ASP A 252 3.09 15.07 22.18
C ASP A 252 2.49 16.11 21.21
N GLY A 253 1.97 15.64 20.08
CA GLY A 253 1.27 16.47 19.10
C GLY A 253 -0.17 16.84 19.50
N PRO A 254 -0.93 17.51 18.61
CA PRO A 254 -2.31 17.85 18.88
C PRO A 254 -3.20 16.65 19.24
N LYS A 255 -4.13 16.84 20.18
CA LYS A 255 -5.21 15.87 20.48
C LYS A 255 -6.06 15.57 19.24
N GLU A 256 -6.83 14.49 19.29
CA GLU A 256 -7.77 14.08 18.23
C GLU A 256 -8.64 15.26 17.75
N ARG A 257 -8.74 15.44 16.43
CA ARG A 257 -9.58 16.45 15.75
C ARG A 257 -10.44 15.74 14.70
N ARG A 258 -11.67 16.22 14.50
CA ARG A 258 -12.56 15.72 13.44
C ARG A 258 -12.48 16.63 12.22
N LEU A 259 -12.53 16.04 11.03
CA LEU A 259 -12.66 16.78 9.78
C LEU A 259 -14.08 17.34 9.70
N GLU A 260 -14.20 18.65 9.44
CA GLU A 260 -15.46 19.22 8.98
C GLU A 260 -15.63 18.80 7.51
N LEU A 261 -16.66 17.99 7.23
CA LEU A 261 -16.99 17.65 5.85
C LEU A 261 -17.44 18.95 5.16
N THR A 262 -16.75 19.30 4.07
CA THR A 262 -17.18 20.36 3.15
C THR A 262 -18.01 19.77 2.03
#